data_AF-A0A7W1JAB5-F1
#
_entry.id   AF-A0A7W1JAB5-F1
#
_cell.length_a   1.000
_cell.length_b   1.000
_cell.length_c   1.000
_cell.angle_alpha   90.00
_cell.angle_beta   90.00
_cell.angle_gamma   90.00
#
_symmetry.space_group_name_H-M   'P 1'
#
loop_
_entity.id
_entity.type
_entity.pdbx_description
1 polymer ?
#
loop_
_entity_poly.entity_id
_entity_poly.type
_entity_poly.pdbx_seq_one_letter_code
_entity_poly.pdbx_strand_id
1 'polypeptide(L)'
;MSMLAFGKMRIGTLRDFQKVEEYGSEVGDAGEGTKSAYEDKPDIVWGTADVPPLVKRLVSYPDNATVTFWDCDFQLTQKSPDCYIYCVAEEFNKDAMAEFGYDCCIKINDPHMFFYELTRCIHLRHKIKQVVLGKCIYTERRQHYSLQNNIHPSLIKPPRFAYQKEVRAMWIPQDRKIQPIFVSCPQAMQFCSVHPLS
;
A
#
# COMPACT_ATOMS: atom_id res chain seq x y z
N MET A 1 -4.63 -4.51 26.55
CA MET A 1 -3.65 -3.49 27.03
C MET A 1 -2.16 -3.91 26.96
N SER A 2 -1.75 -4.90 26.16
CA SER A 2 -0.34 -5.34 26.08
C SER A 2 0.58 -4.37 25.32
N MET A 3 0.05 -3.63 24.34
CA MET A 3 0.83 -2.74 23.48
C MET A 3 1.42 -1.55 24.24
N LEU A 4 0.63 -0.83 25.05
CA LEU A 4 1.14 0.28 25.87
C LEU A 4 2.03 -0.18 27.02
N ALA A 5 1.72 -1.31 27.64
CA ALA A 5 2.48 -1.81 28.78
C ALA A 5 3.89 -2.30 28.39
N PHE A 6 4.05 -2.90 27.21
CA PHE A 6 5.30 -3.54 26.80
C PHE A 6 5.95 -2.94 25.55
N GLY A 7 5.29 -1.99 24.88
CA GLY A 7 5.73 -1.44 23.60
C GLY A 7 5.91 -2.48 22.51
N LYS A 8 5.20 -3.62 22.60
CA LYS A 8 5.28 -4.70 21.62
C LYS A 8 4.26 -4.47 20.52
N MET A 9 4.76 -4.32 19.30
CA MET A 9 3.96 -4.05 18.10
C MET A 9 4.24 -5.11 17.06
N ARG A 10 3.18 -5.61 16.41
CA ARG A 10 3.31 -6.46 15.22
C ARG A 10 3.43 -5.55 14.00
N ILE A 11 4.48 -5.74 13.20
CA ILE A 11 4.64 -5.12 11.90
C ILE A 11 4.38 -6.20 10.86
N GLY A 12 3.34 -5.99 10.05
CA GLY A 12 2.94 -6.93 9.01
C GLY A 12 3.82 -6.83 7.77
N THR A 13 3.58 -7.69 6.80
CA THR A 13 4.15 -7.57 5.46
C THR A 13 3.07 -7.17 4.45
N LEU A 14 3.45 -6.55 3.32
CA LEU A 14 2.52 -6.28 2.22
C LEU A 14 1.78 -7.56 1.79
N ARG A 15 2.47 -8.71 1.80
CA ARG A 15 1.85 -10.01 1.49
C ARG A 15 0.88 -10.52 2.55
N ASP A 16 1.03 -10.15 3.82
CA ASP A 16 0.03 -10.47 4.83
C ASP A 16 -1.30 -9.83 4.46
N PHE A 17 -1.26 -8.54 4.13
CA PHE A 17 -2.45 -7.76 3.79
C PHE A 17 -3.10 -8.18 2.46
N GLN A 18 -2.48 -9.09 1.69
CA GLN A 18 -3.12 -9.72 0.52
C GLN A 18 -4.03 -10.91 0.88
N LYS A 19 -3.87 -11.49 2.07
CA LYS A 19 -4.56 -12.71 2.49
C LYS A 19 -5.91 -12.39 3.13
N VAL A 20 -6.93 -12.26 2.30
CA VAL A 20 -8.31 -11.98 2.74
C VAL A 20 -8.82 -13.07 3.69
N GLU A 21 -8.44 -14.33 3.46
CA GLU A 21 -8.82 -15.48 4.28
C GLU A 21 -8.24 -15.43 5.71
N GLU A 22 -7.08 -14.78 5.91
CA GLU A 22 -6.39 -14.70 7.20
C GLU A 22 -6.82 -13.46 7.99
N TYR A 23 -7.12 -12.35 7.31
CA TYR A 23 -7.38 -11.04 7.95
C TYR A 23 -8.81 -10.51 7.77
N GLY A 24 -9.68 -11.20 7.04
CA GLY A 24 -11.04 -10.77 6.73
C GLY A 24 -11.12 -9.71 5.62
N SER A 25 -12.34 -9.36 5.19
CA SER A 25 -12.59 -8.40 4.08
C SER A 25 -12.25 -6.95 4.39
N GLU A 26 -12.16 -6.61 5.68
CA GLU A 26 -11.88 -5.25 6.15
C GLU A 26 -10.39 -4.93 6.18
N VAL A 27 -9.55 -5.93 6.51
CA VAL A 27 -8.09 -5.77 6.58
C VAL A 27 -7.40 -6.36 5.36
N GLY A 28 -7.86 -7.50 4.86
CA GLY A 28 -7.28 -8.18 3.70
C GLY A 28 -7.79 -7.62 2.38
N ASP A 29 -6.88 -7.45 1.42
CA ASP A 29 -7.16 -7.00 0.07
C ASP A 29 -6.28 -7.74 -0.94
N ALA A 30 -6.85 -8.66 -1.71
CA ALA A 30 -6.12 -9.45 -2.70
C ALA A 30 -5.39 -8.59 -3.77
N GLY A 31 -5.86 -7.36 -4.02
CA GLY A 31 -5.23 -6.42 -4.94
C GLY A 31 -4.16 -5.53 -4.30
N GLU A 32 -3.86 -5.71 -3.02
CA GLU A 32 -2.95 -4.86 -2.26
C GLU A 32 -1.56 -4.77 -2.91
N GLY A 33 -1.03 -3.55 -3.04
CA GLY A 33 0.28 -3.32 -3.67
C GLY A 33 0.27 -3.48 -5.19
N THR A 34 -0.90 -3.44 -5.83
CA THR A 34 -1.02 -3.50 -7.29
C THR A 34 -1.67 -2.24 -7.87
N LYS A 35 -1.26 -1.90 -9.09
CA LYS A 35 -1.84 -0.83 -9.91
C LYS A 35 -1.72 -1.25 -11.37
N SER A 36 -2.70 -0.93 -12.20
CA SER A 36 -2.60 -1.09 -13.65
C SER A 36 -2.97 0.18 -14.41
N ALA A 37 -2.27 0.40 -15.51
CA ALA A 37 -2.62 1.41 -16.49
C ALA A 37 -3.13 0.70 -17.74
N TYR A 38 -4.24 1.16 -18.32
CA TYR A 38 -4.82 0.58 -19.52
C TYR A 38 -5.01 1.61 -20.65
N GLU A 39 -5.09 1.11 -21.88
CA GLU A 39 -5.41 1.83 -23.10
C GLU A 39 -6.35 0.96 -23.93
N ASP A 40 -7.51 1.51 -24.26
CA ASP A 40 -8.62 0.82 -24.93
C ASP A 40 -8.98 1.46 -26.27
N LYS A 41 -8.04 2.19 -26.89
CA LYS A 41 -8.22 2.69 -28.26
C LYS A 41 -8.61 1.53 -29.18
N PRO A 42 -9.78 1.62 -29.85
CA PRO A 42 -10.39 0.48 -30.53
C PRO A 42 -9.53 -0.04 -31.68
N ASP A 43 -8.95 0.86 -32.46
CA ASP A 43 -8.14 0.50 -33.62
C ASP A 43 -6.77 1.16 -33.55
N ILE A 44 -5.71 0.34 -33.61
CA ILE A 44 -4.32 0.81 -33.61
C ILE A 44 -3.61 0.20 -34.81
N VAL A 45 -3.24 1.05 -35.77
CA VAL A 45 -2.36 0.69 -36.88
C VAL A 45 -0.92 1.07 -36.52
N TRP A 46 -0.08 0.07 -36.35
CA TRP A 46 1.32 0.25 -35.98
C TRP A 46 2.12 0.88 -37.12
N GLY A 47 3.09 1.73 -36.78
CA GLY A 47 3.87 2.50 -37.75
C GLY A 47 3.28 3.87 -38.11
N THR A 48 2.14 4.23 -37.51
CA THR A 48 1.54 5.57 -37.59
C THR A 48 1.91 6.44 -36.38
N ALA A 49 1.71 7.76 -36.48
CA ALA A 49 1.91 8.69 -35.36
C ALA A 49 0.95 8.41 -34.19
N ASP A 50 -0.16 7.71 -34.46
CA ASP A 50 -1.33 7.58 -33.58
C ASP A 50 -1.28 6.36 -32.65
N VAL A 51 -0.16 5.64 -32.61
CA VAL A 51 0.05 4.52 -31.68
C VAL A 51 0.22 5.05 -30.25
N PRO A 52 -0.65 4.66 -29.30
CA PRO A 52 -0.58 5.17 -27.94
C PRO A 52 0.76 4.83 -27.23
N PRO A 53 1.26 5.69 -26.32
CA PRO A 53 2.53 5.45 -25.65
C PRO A 53 2.57 4.15 -24.82
N LEU A 54 1.44 3.75 -24.22
CA LEU A 54 1.36 2.50 -23.47
C LEU A 54 1.61 1.29 -24.37
N VAL A 55 1.01 1.30 -25.57
CA VAL A 55 1.09 0.23 -26.56
C VAL A 55 2.54 0.08 -27.05
N LYS A 56 3.24 1.20 -27.27
CA LYS A 56 4.68 1.24 -27.59
C LYS A 56 5.58 0.63 -26.52
N ARG A 57 5.14 0.60 -25.26
CA ARG A 57 5.90 0.02 -24.13
C ARG A 57 5.67 -1.48 -23.97
N LEU A 58 4.53 -1.98 -24.42
CA LEU A 58 4.13 -3.38 -24.24
C LEU A 58 4.49 -4.27 -25.42
N VAL A 59 4.50 -3.69 -26.62
CA VAL A 59 4.74 -4.42 -27.87
C VAL A 59 6.00 -3.88 -28.53
N SER A 60 6.83 -4.79 -29.03
CA SER A 60 7.94 -4.47 -29.94
C SER A 60 7.76 -5.28 -31.22
N TYR A 61 8.06 -4.69 -32.36
CA TYR A 61 7.94 -5.38 -33.65
C TYR A 61 9.04 -4.95 -34.64
N PRO A 62 9.31 -5.72 -35.70
CA PRO A 62 10.31 -5.39 -36.72
C PRO A 62 9.85 -4.24 -37.64
N ASP A 63 10.79 -3.40 -38.08
CA ASP A 63 10.54 -2.16 -38.84
C ASP A 63 9.78 -2.34 -40.17
N ASN A 64 9.69 -3.57 -40.71
CA ASN A 64 9.16 -3.85 -42.05
C ASN A 64 7.80 -4.58 -42.05
N ALA A 65 7.11 -4.66 -40.92
CA ALA A 65 5.79 -5.28 -40.85
C ALA A 65 4.67 -4.22 -40.83
N THR A 66 3.43 -4.65 -41.05
CA THR A 66 2.24 -3.84 -40.75
C THR A 66 1.42 -4.62 -39.75
N VAL A 67 1.19 -4.03 -38.58
CA VAL A 67 0.44 -4.66 -37.49
C VAL A 67 -0.78 -3.81 -37.19
N THR A 68 -1.94 -4.44 -37.13
CA THR A 68 -3.18 -3.77 -36.70
C THR A 68 -3.76 -4.52 -35.52
N PHE A 69 -4.14 -3.76 -34.50
CA PHE A 69 -4.88 -4.26 -33.34
C PHE A 69 -6.31 -3.75 -33.45
N TRP A 70 -7.26 -4.68 -33.33
CA TRP A 70 -8.69 -4.42 -33.39
C TRP A 70 -9.30 -4.84 -32.06
N ASP A 71 -10.04 -3.93 -31.43
CA ASP A 71 -10.78 -4.16 -30.19
C ASP A 71 -9.91 -4.79 -29.09
N CYS A 72 -8.74 -4.19 -28.85
CA CYS A 72 -7.73 -4.68 -27.90
C CYS A 72 -7.65 -3.79 -26.65
N ASP A 73 -7.59 -4.41 -25.46
CA ASP A 73 -7.25 -3.74 -24.20
C ASP A 73 -5.77 -3.96 -23.86
N PHE A 74 -4.99 -2.89 -23.90
CA PHE A 74 -3.57 -2.92 -23.55
C PHE A 74 -3.37 -2.53 -22.11
N GLN A 75 -2.87 -3.45 -21.28
CA GLN A 75 -2.69 -3.21 -19.85
C GLN A 75 -1.23 -3.41 -19.40
N LEU A 76 -0.68 -2.42 -18.70
CA LEU A 76 0.57 -2.54 -17.94
C LEU A 76 0.26 -2.63 -16.45
N THR A 77 0.63 -3.75 -15.83
CA THR A 77 0.44 -3.97 -14.40
C THR A 77 1.74 -3.75 -13.64
N GLN A 78 1.69 -2.93 -12.59
CA GLN A 78 2.75 -2.68 -11.63
C GLN A 78 2.43 -3.39 -10.32
N LYS A 79 3.43 -4.07 -9.76
CA LYS A 79 3.35 -4.70 -8.43
C LYS A 79 4.48 -4.18 -7.57
N SER A 80 4.14 -3.73 -6.36
CA SER A 80 5.13 -3.36 -5.36
C SER A 80 5.86 -4.62 -4.85
N PRO A 81 7.18 -4.53 -4.61
CA PRO A 81 7.89 -5.58 -3.88
C PRO A 81 7.35 -5.68 -2.45
N ASP A 82 7.58 -6.84 -1.82
CA ASP A 82 7.18 -7.05 -0.43
C ASP A 82 7.95 -6.09 0.51
N CYS A 83 7.26 -5.59 1.53
CA CYS A 83 7.82 -4.65 2.51
C CYS A 83 7.13 -4.81 3.87
N TYR A 84 7.77 -4.30 4.91
CA TYR A 84 7.12 -4.20 6.22
C TYR A 84 6.12 -3.06 6.21
N ILE A 85 4.92 -3.29 6.73
CA ILE A 85 3.85 -2.30 6.79
C ILE A 85 3.30 -2.20 8.21
N TYR A 86 3.14 -0.96 8.66
CA TYR A 86 2.39 -0.63 9.86
C TYR A 86 1.36 0.44 9.52
N CYS A 87 0.09 0.08 9.68
CA CYS A 87 -1.06 0.91 9.35
C CYS A 87 -1.62 1.56 10.61
N VAL A 88 -1.97 2.82 10.50
CA VAL A 88 -2.72 3.57 11.52
C VAL A 88 -3.82 4.36 10.83
N ALA A 89 -4.83 4.82 11.57
CA ALA A 89 -5.82 5.76 11.05
C ALA A 89 -5.41 7.20 11.34
N GLU A 90 -5.73 8.12 10.43
CA GLU A 90 -5.52 9.57 10.63
C GLU A 90 -6.41 10.12 11.77
N GLU A 91 -7.60 9.56 11.93
CA GLU A 91 -8.55 9.99 12.95
C GLU A 91 -9.22 8.80 13.63
N PHE A 92 -9.77 9.05 14.81
CA PHE A 92 -10.59 8.07 15.51
C PHE A 92 -11.97 7.99 14.87
N ASN A 93 -12.41 6.77 14.59
CA ASN A 93 -13.78 6.45 14.18
C ASN A 93 -14.24 5.21 14.96
N LYS A 94 -15.31 5.38 15.75
CA LYS A 94 -15.85 4.34 16.63
C LYS A 94 -16.49 3.19 15.85
N ASP A 95 -17.17 3.51 14.75
CA ASP A 95 -17.84 2.51 13.91
C ASP A 95 -16.79 1.64 13.20
N ALA A 96 -15.77 2.26 12.62
CA ALA A 96 -14.65 1.53 12.02
C ALA A 96 -13.95 0.65 13.05
N MET A 97 -13.69 1.15 14.26
CA MET A 97 -13.10 0.36 15.36
C MET A 97 -13.94 -0.89 15.68
N ALA A 98 -15.27 -0.75 15.71
CA ALA A 98 -16.18 -1.86 15.93
C ALA A 98 -16.19 -2.86 14.78
N GLU A 99 -16.16 -2.40 13.52
CA GLU A 99 -16.04 -3.25 12.32
C GLU A 99 -14.74 -4.07 12.33
N PHE A 100 -13.63 -3.49 12.77
CA PHE A 100 -12.37 -4.21 12.95
C PHE A 100 -12.34 -5.14 14.18
N GLY A 101 -13.37 -5.11 15.03
CA GLY A 101 -13.42 -5.91 16.26
C GLY A 101 -12.41 -5.48 17.32
N TYR A 102 -12.01 -4.20 17.32
CA TYR A 102 -11.05 -3.67 18.29
C TYR A 102 -11.75 -3.18 19.56
N ASP A 103 -11.11 -3.43 20.71
CA ASP A 103 -11.64 -3.09 22.05
C ASP A 103 -11.02 -1.81 22.63
N CYS A 104 -9.99 -1.27 21.97
CA CYS A 104 -9.29 -0.07 22.40
C CYS A 104 -8.71 0.69 21.21
N CYS A 105 -8.54 2.00 21.38
CA CYS A 105 -7.84 2.86 20.44
C CYS A 105 -6.64 3.50 21.12
N ILE A 106 -5.48 3.38 20.48
CA ILE A 106 -4.25 4.07 20.90
C ILE A 106 -4.07 5.30 20.03
N LYS A 107 -4.15 6.48 20.66
CA LYS A 107 -3.86 7.74 20.00
C LYS A 107 -2.36 7.97 20.00
N ILE A 108 -1.80 8.19 18.82
CA ILE A 108 -0.43 8.69 18.65
C ILE A 108 -0.49 10.22 18.75
N ASN A 109 0.09 10.77 19.81
CA ASN A 109 0.08 12.21 20.12
C ASN A 109 1.16 12.97 19.36
N ASP A 110 2.30 12.33 19.11
CA ASP A 110 3.37 12.85 18.27
C ASP A 110 3.75 11.81 17.20
N PRO A 111 3.09 11.85 16.02
CA PRO A 111 3.35 10.89 14.95
C PRO A 111 4.80 10.91 14.46
N HIS A 112 5.41 12.10 14.42
CA HIS A 112 6.79 12.24 13.96
C HIS A 112 7.75 11.47 14.87
N MET A 113 7.68 11.72 16.18
CA MET A 113 8.55 11.04 17.14
C MET A 113 8.21 9.55 17.30
N PHE A 114 6.93 9.17 17.23
CA PHE A 114 6.51 7.78 17.24
C PHE A 114 7.14 6.99 16.08
N PHE A 115 6.99 7.47 14.84
CA PHE A 115 7.52 6.76 13.67
C PHE A 115 9.05 6.82 13.59
N TYR A 116 9.67 7.88 14.11
CA TYR A 116 11.13 7.95 14.27
C TYR A 116 11.66 6.83 15.16
N GLU A 117 11.12 6.70 16.39
CA GLU A 117 11.55 5.64 17.33
C GLU A 117 11.25 4.25 16.79
N LEU A 118 10.05 4.03 16.22
CA LEU A 118 9.69 2.76 15.63
C LEU A 118 10.64 2.38 14.48
N THR A 119 10.96 3.33 13.60
CA THR A 119 11.91 3.14 12.50
C THR A 119 13.30 2.80 13.03
N ARG A 120 13.76 3.48 14.08
CA ARG A 120 15.04 3.19 14.74
C ARG A 120 15.05 1.77 15.30
N CYS A 121 14.00 1.36 16.00
CA CYS A 121 13.83 0.01 16.55
C CYS A 121 13.89 -1.08 15.46
N ILE A 122 13.30 -0.85 14.28
CA ILE A 122 13.34 -1.78 13.15
C ILE A 122 14.75 -1.86 12.55
N HIS A 123 15.44 -0.73 12.36
CA HIS A 123 16.80 -0.69 11.80
C HIS A 123 17.84 -1.43 12.64
N LEU A 124 17.62 -1.55 13.96
CA LEU A 124 18.53 -2.31 14.84
C LEU A 124 18.62 -3.80 14.48
N ARG A 125 17.62 -4.35 13.78
CA ARG A 125 17.53 -5.79 13.48
C ARG A 125 17.35 -6.11 11.99
N HIS A 126 16.98 -5.12 11.18
CA HIS A 126 16.67 -5.32 9.77
C HIS A 126 17.36 -4.28 8.90
N LYS A 127 17.91 -4.74 7.77
CA LYS A 127 18.50 -3.86 6.76
C LYS A 127 17.39 -3.25 5.92
N ILE A 128 17.09 -1.99 6.18
CA ILE A 128 16.08 -1.22 5.44
C ILE A 128 16.77 -0.35 4.40
N LYS A 129 16.28 -0.41 3.16
CA LYS A 129 16.75 0.41 2.04
C LYS A 129 16.09 1.78 2.04
N GLN A 130 14.79 1.83 2.34
CA GLN A 130 13.99 3.03 2.25
C GLN A 130 12.80 2.94 3.21
N VAL A 131 12.39 4.10 3.73
CA VAL A 131 11.19 4.26 4.55
C VAL A 131 10.23 5.19 3.82
N VAL A 132 8.94 4.86 3.84
CA VAL A 132 7.88 5.70 3.28
C VAL A 132 6.81 5.84 4.35
N LEU A 133 6.43 7.08 4.67
CA LEU A 133 5.28 7.39 5.51
C LEU A 133 4.29 8.19 4.66
N GLY A 134 3.05 7.72 4.54
CA GLY A 134 2.08 8.41 3.68
C GLY A 134 0.65 7.95 3.89
N LYS A 135 -0.28 8.85 3.59
CA LYS A 135 -1.72 8.55 3.54
C LYS A 135 -2.01 7.64 2.35
N CYS A 136 -2.93 6.71 2.55
CA CYS A 136 -3.51 5.96 1.45
C CYS A 136 -4.30 6.89 0.52
N ILE A 137 -4.22 6.61 -0.77
CA ILE A 137 -4.98 7.29 -1.80
C ILE A 137 -6.09 6.36 -2.27
N TYR A 138 -7.32 6.84 -2.15
CA TYR A 138 -8.52 6.07 -2.40
C TYR A 138 -8.98 6.25 -3.84
N THR A 139 -8.62 5.28 -4.70
CA THR A 139 -8.92 5.31 -6.13
C THR A 139 -8.89 3.90 -6.70
N GLU A 140 -9.48 3.72 -7.87
CA GLU A 140 -9.42 2.45 -8.59
C GLU A 140 -7.98 2.13 -9.00
N ARG A 141 -7.63 0.84 -8.90
CA ARG A 141 -6.28 0.35 -9.24
C ARG A 141 -6.02 0.34 -10.74
N ARG A 142 -7.06 0.09 -11.53
CA ARG A 142 -7.03 0.12 -12.99
C ARG A 142 -7.43 1.54 -13.44
N GLN A 143 -6.49 2.26 -14.02
CA GLN A 143 -6.66 3.64 -14.46
C GLN A 143 -6.30 3.77 -15.94
N HIS A 144 -7.02 4.61 -16.68
CA HIS A 144 -6.65 4.91 -18.06
C HIS A 144 -5.24 5.53 -18.09
N TYR A 145 -4.42 5.19 -19.09
CA TYR A 145 -3.01 5.59 -19.14
C TYR A 145 -2.81 7.11 -19.06
N SER A 146 -3.72 7.88 -19.67
CA SER A 146 -3.70 9.36 -19.61
C SER A 146 -3.93 9.93 -18.21
N LEU A 147 -4.52 9.16 -17.29
CA LEU A 147 -4.79 9.53 -15.91
C LEU A 147 -3.77 8.93 -14.94
N GLN A 148 -2.72 8.28 -15.45
CA GLN A 148 -1.72 7.65 -14.61
C GLN A 148 -1.00 8.69 -13.75
N ASN A 149 -1.11 8.51 -12.44
CA ASN A 149 -0.30 9.22 -11.45
C ASN A 149 0.93 8.39 -11.00
N ASN A 150 1.90 9.07 -10.39
CA ASN A 150 3.12 8.47 -9.81
C ASN A 150 2.93 7.94 -8.38
N ILE A 151 1.71 7.55 -8.01
CA ILE A 151 1.42 7.03 -6.67
C ILE A 151 1.96 5.61 -6.55
N HIS A 152 2.66 5.34 -5.45
CA HIS A 152 3.18 4.01 -5.14
C HIS A 152 2.02 3.01 -4.98
N PRO A 153 2.04 1.82 -5.62
CA PRO A 153 0.93 0.87 -5.56
C PRO A 153 0.54 0.46 -4.13
N SER A 154 1.49 0.30 -3.23
CA SER A 154 1.23 0.05 -1.79
C SER A 154 0.62 1.22 -1.02
N LEU A 155 0.32 2.36 -1.65
CA LEU A 155 -0.47 3.44 -1.04
C LEU A 155 -1.88 3.52 -1.66
N ILE A 156 -2.20 2.73 -2.67
CA ILE A 156 -3.52 2.76 -3.32
C ILE A 156 -4.45 1.77 -2.64
N LYS A 157 -5.60 2.27 -2.19
CA LYS A 157 -6.73 1.47 -1.76
C LYS A 157 -7.97 1.76 -2.62
N PRO A 158 -8.84 0.76 -2.87
CA PRO A 158 -10.14 0.99 -3.47
C PRO A 158 -11.00 1.98 -2.65
N PRO A 159 -11.89 2.75 -3.29
CA PRO A 159 -12.76 3.73 -2.61
C PRO A 159 -13.58 3.16 -1.46
N ARG A 160 -13.97 1.87 -1.51
CA ARG A 160 -14.71 1.20 -0.43
C ARG A 160 -14.01 1.23 0.94
N PHE A 161 -12.69 1.42 0.97
CA PHE A 161 -11.90 1.50 2.20
C PHE A 161 -11.65 2.93 2.68
N ALA A 162 -12.25 3.95 2.04
CA ALA A 162 -12.01 5.35 2.38
C ALA A 162 -12.33 5.70 3.84
N TYR A 163 -13.31 5.01 4.43
CA TYR A 163 -13.70 5.20 5.83
C TYR A 163 -12.55 4.90 6.82
N GLN A 164 -11.57 4.08 6.43
CA GLN A 164 -10.44 3.68 7.27
C GLN A 164 -9.42 4.82 7.49
N LYS A 165 -9.40 5.83 6.59
CA LYS A 165 -8.48 6.98 6.63
C LYS A 165 -7.04 6.60 6.97
N GLU A 166 -6.54 5.57 6.28
CA GLU A 166 -5.32 4.87 6.60
C GLU A 166 -4.07 5.69 6.25
N VAL A 167 -3.10 5.64 7.16
CA VAL A 167 -1.74 6.13 7.01
C VAL A 167 -0.80 4.95 7.18
N ARG A 168 0.13 4.78 6.24
CA ARG A 168 1.09 3.68 6.22
C ARG A 168 2.49 4.17 6.50
N ALA A 169 3.15 3.53 7.45
CA ALA A 169 4.59 3.44 7.48
C ALA A 169 5.01 2.15 6.77
N MET A 170 5.89 2.28 5.79
CA MET A 170 6.44 1.18 5.01
C MET A 170 7.95 1.18 5.12
N TRP A 171 8.55 0.05 5.48
CA TRP A 171 10.00 -0.14 5.48
C TRP A 171 10.35 -1.14 4.39
N ILE A 172 11.01 -0.65 3.34
CA ILE A 172 11.43 -1.45 2.20
C ILE A 172 12.74 -2.15 2.58
N PRO A 173 12.74 -3.48 2.79
CA PRO A 173 13.94 -4.21 3.16
C PRO A 173 14.94 -4.28 1.99
N GLN A 174 16.21 -4.50 2.31
CA GLN A 174 17.20 -4.93 1.30
C GLN A 174 16.93 -6.39 0.87
N ASP A 175 16.47 -7.23 1.79
CA ASP A 175 16.14 -8.63 1.54
C ASP A 175 14.75 -8.78 0.92
N ARG A 176 14.60 -9.66 -0.09
CA ARG A 176 13.33 -9.87 -0.79
C ARG A 176 12.37 -10.86 -0.10
N LYS A 177 12.87 -11.66 0.84
CA LYS A 177 12.07 -12.63 1.59
C LYS A 177 11.99 -12.14 3.03
N ILE A 178 10.81 -11.66 3.42
CA ILE A 178 10.53 -11.19 4.76
C ILE A 178 9.33 -11.95 5.34
N GLN A 179 9.17 -11.85 6.65
CA GLN A 179 8.03 -12.36 7.40
C GLN A 179 7.63 -11.29 8.41
N PRO A 180 6.40 -11.32 8.95
CA PRO A 180 5.95 -10.34 9.94
C PRO A 180 6.84 -10.38 11.18
N ILE A 181 7.05 -9.22 11.80
CA ILE A 181 7.95 -9.10 12.94
C ILE A 181 7.23 -8.50 14.15
N PHE A 182 7.69 -8.89 15.35
CA PHE A 182 7.30 -8.24 16.59
C PHE A 182 8.44 -7.33 17.05
N VAL A 183 8.16 -6.03 17.14
CA VAL A 183 9.11 -5.01 17.57
C VAL A 183 8.75 -4.61 18.99
N SER A 184 9.75 -4.64 19.89
CA SER A 184 9.62 -4.05 21.22
C SER A 184 10.24 -2.65 21.16
N CYS A 185 9.41 -1.62 21.27
CA CYS A 185 9.83 -0.22 21.21
C CYS A 185 9.12 0.62 22.29
N PRO A 186 9.50 0.48 23.58
CA PRO A 186 8.90 1.25 24.67
C PRO A 186 9.00 2.77 24.48
N GLN A 187 10.07 3.24 23.82
CA GLN A 187 10.29 4.65 23.53
C GLN A 187 9.20 5.22 22.61
N ALA A 188 8.74 4.46 21.61
CA ALA A 188 7.64 4.89 20.76
C ALA A 188 6.34 5.08 21.57
N MET A 189 6.11 4.27 22.60
CA MET A 189 4.89 4.37 23.41
C MET A 189 4.82 5.63 24.26
N GLN A 190 5.93 6.34 24.49
CA GLN A 190 5.93 7.64 25.19
C GLN A 190 5.14 8.70 24.41
N PHE A 191 4.97 8.50 23.10
CA PHE A 191 4.22 9.38 22.22
C PHE A 191 2.77 8.91 22.01
N CYS A 192 2.30 7.97 22.83
CA CYS A 192 0.98 7.38 22.72
C CYS A 192 0.15 7.58 24.00
N SER A 193 -1.17 7.53 23.85
CA SER A 193 -2.12 7.50 24.96
C SER A 193 -3.34 6.65 24.59
N VAL A 194 -4.09 6.18 25.58
CA VAL A 194 -5.39 5.54 25.32
C VAL A 194 -6.38 6.62 24.92
N HIS A 195 -7.08 6.42 23.80
CA HIS A 195 -8.18 7.28 23.39
C HIS A 195 -9.43 6.96 24.24
N PRO A 196 -10.11 7.96 24.85
CA PRO A 196 -11.37 7.74 25.54
C PRO A 196 -12.45 7.27 24.55
N LEU A 197 -13.19 6.21 24.86
CA LEU A 197 -14.25 5.66 23.99
C LEU A 197 -15.64 6.25 24.24
N SER A 198 -15.70 7.32 25.05
CA SER A 198 -16.92 8.02 25.48
C SER A 198 -17.62 8.71 24.32
#